data_AF-A0A7S1Z3G1-F1
#
_entry.id   AF-A0A7S1Z3G1-F1
#
_cell.length_a   1.000
_cell.length_b   1.000
_cell.length_c   1.000
_cell.angle_alpha   90.00
_cell.angle_beta   90.00
_cell.angle_gamma   90.00
#
_symmetry.space_group_name_H-M   'P 1'
#
loop_
_entity.id
_entity.type
_entity.pdbx_description
1 polymer ?
#
loop_
_entity_poly.entity_id
_entity_poly.type
_entity_poly.pdbx_seq_one_letter_code
_entity_poly.pdbx_strand_id
1 'polypeptide(L)'
;VVRRKHPPSTTEEKSSVLRIANAKVNAFVRHPNGRHKSRCPDFGRFLPLILLSDLPWREIKEPFVDELLARNARWIVQTHPGMKHIQASERFHPSPRADRSWGPSSTGLKLTAFQIRFALNLYQWASNALPLPVVDAYQRAGNRRLIIRAMYDALGGRPTQEMLVMFQQEAKAIEAITNYSQFFGQVEMPLDSMEVQTR
;
A
#
# COMPACT_ATOMS: atom_id res chain seq x y z
N VAL A 1 -5.18 10.71 -36.86
CA VAL A 1 -6.27 9.70 -36.75
C VAL A 1 -6.01 8.83 -35.53
N VAL A 2 -6.64 9.17 -34.39
CA VAL A 2 -6.51 8.38 -33.15
C VAL A 2 -7.33 7.11 -33.34
N ARG A 3 -6.67 5.97 -33.56
CA ARG A 3 -7.33 4.66 -33.62
C ARG A 3 -8.06 4.45 -32.29
N ARG A 4 -9.40 4.40 -32.33
CA ARG A 4 -10.25 3.92 -31.24
C ARG A 4 -9.85 2.47 -30.93
N LYS A 5 -8.92 2.25 -30.00
CA LYS A 5 -8.70 0.92 -29.44
C LYS A 5 -9.91 0.61 -28.56
N HIS A 6 -10.73 -0.34 -28.99
CA HIS A 6 -11.73 -0.96 -28.11
C HIS A 6 -11.04 -1.48 -26.84
N PRO A 7 -11.73 -1.47 -25.68
CA PRO A 7 -11.21 -2.10 -24.47
C PRO A 7 -10.90 -3.57 -24.78
N PRO A 8 -9.71 -4.09 -24.38
CA PRO A 8 -9.31 -5.44 -24.70
C PRO A 8 -10.31 -6.47 -24.14
N SER A 9 -10.58 -7.52 -24.92
CA SER A 9 -11.43 -8.63 -24.53
C SER A 9 -10.87 -9.38 -23.33
N THR A 10 -11.78 -10.10 -22.64
CA THR A 10 -11.77 -10.97 -21.44
C THR A 10 -10.59 -11.96 -21.22
N THR A 11 -9.47 -11.80 -21.92
CA THR A 11 -8.25 -12.62 -21.78
C THR A 11 -7.60 -12.58 -20.39
N GLU A 12 -8.00 -11.65 -19.51
CA GLU A 12 -7.45 -11.48 -18.17
C GLU A 12 -7.83 -12.60 -17.19
N GLU A 13 -9.02 -13.22 -17.33
CA GLU A 13 -9.44 -14.35 -16.49
C GLU A 13 -8.52 -15.57 -16.62
N LYS A 14 -7.77 -15.67 -17.73
CA LYS A 14 -6.81 -16.75 -17.98
C LYS A 14 -5.37 -16.39 -17.58
N SER A 15 -5.12 -15.18 -17.09
CA SER A 15 -3.76 -14.77 -16.70
C SER A 15 -3.33 -15.53 -15.44
N SER A 16 -2.33 -16.39 -15.60
CA SER A 16 -1.73 -17.12 -14.48
C SER A 16 -1.16 -16.16 -13.43
N VAL A 17 -0.65 -15.00 -13.85
CA VAL A 17 -0.11 -13.96 -12.97
C VAL A 17 -1.20 -13.34 -12.10
N LEU A 18 -2.34 -12.95 -12.69
CA LEU A 18 -3.45 -12.36 -11.93
C LEU A 18 -4.04 -13.38 -10.94
N ARG A 19 -4.19 -14.64 -11.38
CA ARG A 19 -4.63 -15.73 -10.50
C ARG A 19 -3.70 -15.93 -9.30
N ILE A 20 -2.38 -15.89 -9.53
CA ILE A 20 -1.37 -16.01 -8.45
C ILE A 20 -1.43 -14.80 -7.51
N ALA A 21 -1.51 -13.58 -8.05
CA ALA A 21 -1.62 -12.36 -7.26
C ALA A 21 -2.86 -12.40 -6.36
N ASN A 22 -4.03 -12.67 -6.95
CA ASN A 22 -5.29 -12.81 -6.22
C ASN A 22 -5.20 -13.89 -5.14
N ALA A 23 -4.69 -15.09 -5.45
CA ALA A 23 -4.58 -16.16 -4.47
C ALA A 23 -3.69 -15.77 -3.29
N LYS A 24 -2.54 -15.11 -3.55
CA LYS A 24 -1.61 -14.67 -2.51
C LYS A 24 -2.18 -13.55 -1.65
N VAL A 25 -2.78 -12.53 -2.26
CA VAL A 25 -3.38 -11.41 -1.53
C VAL A 25 -4.60 -11.86 -0.73
N ASN A 26 -5.46 -12.72 -1.28
CA ASN A 26 -6.57 -13.31 -0.54
C ASN A 26 -6.08 -14.14 0.65
N ALA A 27 -5.07 -14.99 0.47
CA ALA A 27 -4.52 -15.79 1.56
C ALA A 27 -3.93 -14.91 2.67
N PHE A 28 -3.24 -13.83 2.30
CA PHE A 28 -2.72 -12.85 3.24
C PHE A 28 -3.84 -12.17 4.04
N VAL A 29 -4.89 -11.68 3.38
CA VAL A 29 -5.99 -10.98 4.05
C VAL A 29 -6.79 -11.94 4.94
N ARG A 30 -7.18 -13.10 4.43
CA ARG A 30 -8.16 -14.00 5.09
C ARG A 30 -7.57 -14.89 6.18
N HIS A 31 -6.27 -15.14 6.16
CA HIS A 31 -5.65 -16.12 7.06
C HIS A 31 -4.39 -15.58 7.72
N PRO A 32 -4.28 -15.59 9.06
CA PRO A 32 -3.04 -15.23 9.76
C PRO A 32 -1.81 -16.01 9.26
N ASN A 33 -1.98 -17.31 8.96
CA ASN A 33 -0.92 -18.14 8.40
C ASN A 33 -0.44 -17.68 7.02
N GLY A 34 -1.28 -16.99 6.24
CA GLY A 34 -0.91 -16.40 4.94
C GLY A 34 -0.01 -15.17 5.08
N ARG A 35 -0.01 -14.51 6.25
CA ARG A 35 0.81 -13.34 6.57
C ARG A 35 2.19 -13.71 7.12
N HIS A 36 2.32 -14.92 7.66
CA HIS A 36 3.55 -15.39 8.26
C HIS A 36 4.76 -15.27 7.32
N LYS A 37 5.95 -14.99 7.88
CA LYS A 37 7.20 -14.76 7.13
C LYS A 37 7.59 -15.90 6.17
N SER A 38 7.16 -17.14 6.44
CA SER A 38 7.40 -18.26 5.51
C SER A 38 6.49 -18.25 4.27
N ARG A 39 5.35 -17.54 4.31
CA ARG A 39 4.39 -17.43 3.20
C ARG A 39 4.48 -16.07 2.50
N CYS A 40 4.70 -15.00 3.25
CA CYS A 40 4.92 -13.64 2.75
C CYS A 40 6.27 -13.12 3.26
N PRO A 41 7.42 -13.56 2.71
CA PRO A 41 8.73 -13.25 3.28
C PRO A 41 9.11 -11.78 3.21
N ASP A 42 8.63 -11.06 2.19
CA ASP A 42 9.05 -9.71 1.85
C ASP A 42 7.88 -8.87 1.35
N PHE A 43 7.70 -7.68 1.91
CA PHE A 43 6.60 -6.79 1.53
C PHE A 43 6.85 -6.02 0.24
N GLY A 44 8.12 -5.74 -0.11
CA GLY A 44 8.46 -5.13 -1.39
C GLY A 44 8.03 -5.99 -2.57
N ARG A 45 8.04 -7.32 -2.43
CA ARG A 45 7.50 -8.28 -3.40
C ARG A 45 5.99 -8.50 -3.29
N PHE A 46 5.40 -8.24 -2.13
CA PHE A 46 3.97 -8.39 -1.91
C PHE A 46 3.16 -7.21 -2.46
N LEU A 47 3.65 -5.98 -2.28
CA LEU A 47 2.97 -4.75 -2.71
C LEU A 47 2.64 -4.71 -4.22
N PRO A 48 3.53 -5.15 -5.14
CA PRO A 48 3.18 -5.28 -6.55
C PRO A 48 2.03 -6.27 -6.81
N LEU A 49 1.86 -7.31 -5.98
CA LEU A 49 0.74 -8.24 -6.10
C LEU A 49 -0.59 -7.58 -5.73
N ILE A 50 -0.58 -6.60 -4.82
CA ILE A 50 -1.77 -5.82 -4.48
C ILE A 50 -2.25 -5.03 -5.70
N LEU A 51 -1.34 -4.45 -6.49
CA LEU A 51 -1.67 -3.74 -7.73
C LEU A 51 -2.34 -4.62 -8.79
N LEU A 52 -2.05 -5.92 -8.75
CA LEU A 52 -2.57 -6.92 -9.69
C LEU A 52 -3.81 -7.65 -9.16
N SER A 53 -4.10 -7.51 -7.86
CA SER A 53 -5.20 -8.16 -7.19
C SER A 53 -6.52 -7.41 -7.41
N ASP A 54 -7.63 -8.14 -7.39
CA ASP A 54 -8.98 -7.59 -7.42
C ASP A 54 -9.40 -7.00 -6.07
N LEU A 55 -8.72 -7.38 -4.98
CA LEU A 55 -8.95 -6.84 -3.65
C LEU A 55 -8.54 -5.37 -3.57
N PRO A 56 -9.43 -4.46 -3.11
CA PRO A 56 -9.09 -3.06 -2.93
C PRO A 56 -8.23 -2.85 -1.68
N TRP A 57 -7.41 -1.78 -1.68
CA TRP A 57 -6.53 -1.44 -0.54
C TRP A 57 -7.27 -1.36 0.80
N ARG A 58 -8.51 -0.88 0.82
CA ARG A 58 -9.35 -0.80 2.04
C ARG A 58 -9.53 -2.15 2.75
N GLU A 59 -9.49 -3.27 2.03
CA GLU A 59 -9.61 -4.62 2.59
C GLU A 59 -8.25 -5.22 2.99
N ILE A 60 -7.15 -4.58 2.56
CA ILE A 60 -5.79 -5.09 2.74
C ILE A 60 -5.02 -4.29 3.80
N LYS A 61 -5.32 -2.99 3.94
CA LYS A 61 -4.51 -2.04 4.73
C LYS A 61 -4.32 -2.47 6.18
N GLU A 62 -5.39 -2.87 6.86
CA GLU A 62 -5.34 -3.28 8.26
C GLU A 62 -4.49 -4.54 8.49
N PRO A 63 -4.78 -5.70 7.85
CA PRO A 63 -3.96 -6.89 8.04
C PRO A 63 -2.51 -6.71 7.55
N PHE A 64 -2.28 -5.81 6.59
CA PHE A 64 -0.93 -5.46 6.14
C PHE A 64 -0.16 -4.67 7.17
N VAL A 65 -0.76 -3.60 7.71
CA VAL A 65 -0.11 -2.73 8.70
C VAL A 65 0.12 -3.47 10.01
N ASP A 66 -0.82 -4.33 10.45
CA ASP A 66 -0.62 -5.17 11.63
C ASP A 66 0.62 -6.07 11.51
N GLU A 67 0.74 -6.79 10.39
CA GLU A 67 1.88 -7.67 10.15
C GLU A 67 3.18 -6.86 10.00
N LEU A 68 3.12 -5.66 9.41
CA LEU A 68 4.25 -4.74 9.34
C LEU A 68 4.75 -4.31 10.71
N LEU A 69 3.85 -3.91 11.60
CA LEU A 69 4.19 -3.53 12.96
C LEU A 69 4.71 -4.74 13.76
N ALA A 70 4.11 -5.92 13.58
CA ALA A 70 4.57 -7.15 14.22
C ALA A 70 6.01 -7.52 13.79
N ARG A 71 6.35 -7.35 12.51
CA ARG A 71 7.72 -7.58 12.00
C ARG A 71 8.70 -6.54 12.50
N ASN A 72 8.27 -5.29 12.63
CA ASN A 72 9.09 -4.21 13.18
C ASN A 72 9.37 -4.40 14.67
N ALA A 73 8.44 -5.00 15.43
CA ALA A 73 8.63 -5.29 16.86
C ALA A 73 9.91 -6.10 17.12
N ARG A 74 10.28 -7.02 16.22
CA ARG A 74 11.56 -7.75 16.32
C ARG A 74 12.76 -6.81 16.30
N TRP A 75 12.79 -5.87 15.35
CA TRP A 75 13.89 -4.90 15.22
C TRP A 75 13.93 -3.96 16.42
N ILE A 76 12.77 -3.48 16.87
CA ILE A 76 12.64 -2.62 18.04
C ILE A 76 13.22 -3.30 19.29
N VAL A 77 12.87 -4.57 19.54
CA VAL A 77 13.37 -5.31 20.71
C VAL A 77 14.86 -5.63 20.59
N GLN A 78 15.38 -5.83 19.37
CA GLN A 78 16.82 -5.99 19.16
C GLN A 78 17.60 -4.72 19.50
N THR A 79 17.10 -3.54 19.11
CA THR A 79 17.72 -2.25 19.44
C THR A 79 17.51 -1.85 20.90
N HIS A 80 16.36 -2.19 21.47
CA HIS A 80 15.97 -1.83 22.83
C HIS A 80 15.43 -3.06 23.59
N PRO A 81 16.30 -3.94 24.12
CA PRO A 81 15.87 -5.19 24.77
C PRO A 81 14.91 -5.00 25.93
N GLY A 82 15.00 -3.87 26.65
CA GLY A 82 14.09 -3.50 27.74
C GLY A 82 12.63 -3.33 27.33
N MET A 83 12.34 -3.20 26.03
CA MET A 83 10.97 -3.10 25.50
C MET A 83 10.30 -4.46 25.25
N LYS A 84 10.96 -5.59 25.58
CA LYS A 84 10.37 -6.93 25.44
C LYS A 84 9.13 -7.13 26.31
N HIS A 85 9.09 -6.49 27.49
CA HIS A 85 8.00 -6.61 28.45
C HIS A 85 7.35 -5.23 28.67
N ILE A 86 6.02 -5.20 28.80
CA ILE A 86 5.31 -3.98 29.16
C ILE A 86 5.52 -3.74 30.65
N GLN A 87 6.11 -2.61 31.01
CA GLN A 87 6.25 -2.23 32.42
C GLN A 87 4.90 -1.75 32.99
N ALA A 88 4.67 -1.95 34.29
CA ALA A 88 3.41 -1.56 34.92
C ALA A 88 3.13 -0.04 34.79
N SER A 89 4.18 0.78 34.85
CA SER A 89 4.15 2.24 34.65
C SER A 89 3.78 2.66 33.22
N GLU A 90 3.98 1.79 32.23
CA GLU A 90 3.74 2.07 30.81
C GLU A 90 2.32 1.68 30.35
N ARG A 91 1.55 0.98 31.18
CA ARG A 91 0.18 0.54 30.82
C ARG A 91 -0.80 1.68 30.58
N PHE A 92 -0.59 2.81 31.25
CA PHE A 92 -1.47 3.98 31.20
C PHE A 92 -0.87 5.15 30.40
N HIS A 93 0.40 5.05 29.99
CA HIS A 93 1.11 6.06 29.22
C HIS A 93 1.91 5.40 28.09
N PRO A 94 1.26 5.00 26.97
CA PRO A 94 1.93 4.31 25.87
C PRO A 94 2.84 5.22 25.01
N SER A 95 2.68 6.54 25.11
CA SER A 95 3.40 7.55 24.30
C SER A 95 4.94 7.38 24.29
N PRO A 96 5.63 7.21 25.45
CA PRO A 96 7.09 7.06 25.47
C PRO A 96 7.59 5.78 24.78
N ARG A 97 6.74 4.76 24.63
CA ARG A 97 7.11 3.50 23.97
C ARG A 97 6.96 3.61 22.46
N ALA A 98 5.93 4.32 21.98
CA ALA A 98 5.77 4.64 20.57
C ALA A 98 6.95 5.46 20.03
N ASP A 99 7.39 6.48 20.77
CA ASP A 99 8.52 7.33 20.39
C ASP A 99 9.84 6.52 20.31
N ARG A 100 10.11 5.69 21.34
CA ARG A 100 11.28 4.80 21.37
C ARG A 100 11.24 3.73 20.26
N SER A 101 10.05 3.34 19.83
CA SER A 101 9.85 2.36 18.75
C SER A 101 9.97 2.97 17.36
N TRP A 102 9.78 4.28 17.23
CA TRP A 102 9.81 4.98 15.95
C TRP A 102 11.21 4.94 15.33
N GLY A 103 12.23 5.37 16.08
CA GLY A 103 13.61 5.48 15.58
C GLY A 103 14.09 4.24 14.81
N PRO A 104 14.09 3.05 15.42
CA PRO A 104 14.52 1.81 14.77
C PRO A 104 13.64 1.35 13.59
N SER A 105 12.38 1.77 13.54
CA SER A 105 11.41 1.32 12.53
C SER A 105 11.27 2.31 11.36
N SER A 106 11.67 3.57 11.58
CA SER A 106 11.35 4.70 10.72
C SER A 106 11.76 4.49 9.26
N THR A 107 12.97 4.01 8.99
CA THR A 107 13.45 3.76 7.62
C THR A 107 12.56 2.76 6.88
N GLY A 108 12.25 1.62 7.51
CA GLY A 108 11.41 0.58 6.90
C GLY A 108 9.96 1.03 6.71
N LEU A 109 9.43 1.77 7.68
CA LEU A 109 8.09 2.35 7.61
C LEU A 109 7.97 3.40 6.49
N LYS A 110 8.94 4.32 6.37
CA LYS A 110 8.97 5.32 5.29
C LYS A 110 9.07 4.68 3.92
N LEU A 111 9.94 3.67 3.75
CA LEU A 111 10.05 2.93 2.50
C LEU A 111 8.72 2.23 2.14
N THR A 112 8.06 1.64 3.13
CA THR A 112 6.76 0.98 2.93
C THR A 112 5.66 1.98 2.57
N ALA A 113 5.60 3.12 3.28
CA ALA A 113 4.66 4.20 2.97
C ALA A 113 4.87 4.71 1.53
N PHE A 114 6.13 4.90 1.11
CA PHE A 114 6.45 5.28 -0.26
C PHE A 114 5.91 4.30 -1.30
N GLN A 115 6.11 2.99 -1.10
CA GLN A 115 5.60 1.98 -2.02
C GLN A 115 4.06 1.95 -2.06
N ILE A 116 3.40 2.14 -0.91
CA ILE A 116 1.94 2.23 -0.82
C ILE A 116 1.42 3.48 -1.54
N ARG A 117 1.99 4.66 -1.26
CA ARG A 117 1.58 5.92 -1.90
C ARG A 117 1.76 5.86 -3.41
N PHE A 118 2.88 5.31 -3.88
CA PHE A 118 3.09 5.05 -5.30
C PHE A 118 1.95 4.19 -5.87
N ALA A 119 1.64 3.07 -5.23
CA ALA A 119 0.60 2.15 -5.67
C ALA A 119 -0.80 2.80 -5.71
N LEU A 120 -1.16 3.58 -4.70
CA LEU A 120 -2.45 4.28 -4.63
C LEU A 120 -2.59 5.39 -5.68
N ASN A 121 -1.50 6.09 -5.98
CA ASN A 121 -1.51 7.20 -6.94
C ASN A 121 -1.58 6.75 -8.41
N LEU A 122 -1.20 5.50 -8.73
CA LEU A 122 -1.21 5.00 -10.12
C LEU A 122 -2.57 5.17 -10.81
N TYR A 123 -3.67 4.95 -10.10
CA TYR A 123 -5.01 5.13 -10.67
C TYR A 123 -5.31 6.59 -10.98
N GLN A 124 -4.93 7.51 -10.08
CA GLN A 124 -5.11 8.95 -10.29
C GLN A 124 -4.27 9.43 -11.47
N TRP A 125 -3.01 9.00 -11.54
CA TRP A 125 -2.11 9.30 -12.65
C TRP A 125 -2.68 8.82 -13.99
N ALA A 126 -3.22 7.60 -14.01
CA ALA A 126 -3.84 7.05 -15.20
C ALA A 126 -5.10 7.82 -15.61
N SER A 127 -5.89 8.26 -14.63
CA SER A 127 -7.10 9.06 -14.88
C SER A 127 -6.77 10.47 -15.40
N ASN A 128 -5.68 11.08 -14.97
CA ASN A 128 -5.25 12.40 -15.45
C ASN A 128 -4.59 12.33 -16.84
N ALA A 129 -3.84 11.28 -17.12
CA ALA A 129 -3.05 11.16 -18.35
C ALA A 129 -3.84 10.67 -19.57
N LEU A 130 -5.02 10.08 -19.37
CA LEU A 130 -5.85 9.53 -20.43
C LEU A 130 -7.06 10.43 -20.71
N PRO A 131 -7.56 10.49 -21.96
CA PRO A 131 -8.77 11.23 -22.27
C PRO A 131 -9.99 10.70 -21.49
N LEU A 132 -10.85 11.59 -20.98
CA LEU A 132 -12.05 11.24 -20.19
C LEU A 132 -12.90 10.10 -20.79
N PRO A 133 -13.20 10.06 -22.11
CA PRO A 133 -13.98 8.96 -22.67
C PRO A 133 -13.32 7.57 -22.52
N VAL A 134 -11.99 7.52 -22.44
CA VAL A 134 -11.22 6.28 -22.20
C VAL A 134 -11.34 5.89 -20.72
N VAL A 135 -11.18 6.86 -19.82
CA VAL A 135 -11.34 6.67 -18.37
C VAL A 135 -12.73 6.12 -18.06
N ASP A 136 -13.79 6.75 -18.58
CA ASP A 136 -15.18 6.35 -18.37
C ASP A 136 -15.49 4.94 -18.92
N ALA A 137 -14.85 4.55 -20.02
CA ALA A 137 -15.01 3.20 -20.56
C ALA A 137 -14.42 2.13 -19.63
N TYR A 138 -13.23 2.38 -19.07
CA TYR A 138 -12.58 1.44 -18.15
C TYR A 138 -13.21 1.43 -16.76
N GLN A 139 -13.70 2.56 -16.27
CA GLN A 139 -14.44 2.62 -15.01
C GLN A 139 -15.73 1.79 -15.07
N ARG A 140 -16.48 1.88 -16.19
CA ARG A 140 -17.68 1.04 -16.41
C ARG A 140 -17.36 -0.45 -16.50
N ALA A 141 -16.17 -0.81 -16.98
CA ALA A 141 -15.68 -2.19 -16.98
C ALA A 141 -15.25 -2.67 -15.57
N GLY A 142 -15.24 -1.80 -14.55
CA GLY A 142 -15.01 -2.16 -13.15
C GLY A 142 -13.57 -2.53 -12.79
N ASN A 143 -12.60 -2.22 -13.65
CA ASN A 143 -11.27 -2.81 -13.53
C ASN A 143 -10.14 -1.76 -13.57
N ARG A 144 -9.71 -1.33 -12.38
CA ARG A 144 -8.68 -0.29 -12.18
C ARG A 144 -7.31 -0.64 -12.80
N ARG A 145 -6.98 -1.92 -12.97
CA ARG A 145 -5.68 -2.28 -13.58
C ARG A 145 -5.64 -1.99 -15.07
N LEU A 146 -6.80 -2.05 -15.74
CA LEU A 146 -6.88 -1.82 -17.19
C LEU A 146 -6.59 -0.36 -17.54
N ILE A 147 -7.08 0.60 -16.74
CA ILE A 147 -6.78 2.01 -16.95
C ILE A 147 -5.28 2.31 -16.69
N ILE A 148 -4.67 1.71 -15.65
CA ILE A 148 -3.23 1.84 -15.38
C ILE A 148 -2.41 1.27 -16.54
N ARG A 149 -2.79 0.10 -17.06
CA ARG A 149 -2.15 -0.49 -18.24
C ARG A 149 -2.30 0.40 -19.47
N ALA A 150 -3.50 0.92 -19.72
CA ALA A 150 -3.77 1.80 -20.85
C ALA A 150 -2.92 3.08 -20.79
N MET A 151 -2.70 3.64 -19.60
CA MET A 151 -1.78 4.77 -19.39
C MET A 151 -0.35 4.38 -19.77
N TYR A 152 0.16 3.25 -19.27
CA TYR A 152 1.52 2.81 -19.62
C TYR A 152 1.68 2.56 -21.12
N ASP A 153 0.70 1.92 -21.77
CA ASP A 153 0.70 1.69 -23.22
C ASP A 153 0.68 3.01 -24.01
N ALA A 154 -0.08 4.01 -23.55
CA ALA A 154 -0.18 5.31 -24.20
C ALA A 154 1.09 6.15 -24.06
N LEU A 155 1.74 6.08 -22.90
CA LEU A 155 2.95 6.85 -22.60
C LEU A 155 4.26 6.11 -22.91
N GLY A 156 4.19 4.86 -23.39
CA GLY A 156 5.36 4.01 -23.61
C GLY A 156 6.19 3.80 -22.34
N GLY A 157 5.52 3.73 -21.18
CA GLY A 157 6.19 3.57 -19.89
C GLY A 157 6.76 4.85 -19.26
N ARG A 158 6.69 6.00 -19.94
CA ARG A 158 7.33 7.24 -19.46
C ARG A 158 6.34 8.09 -18.64
N PRO A 159 6.74 8.63 -17.47
CA PRO A 159 5.87 9.51 -16.70
C PRO A 159 5.69 10.87 -17.41
N THR A 160 4.55 11.52 -17.19
CA THR A 160 4.36 12.92 -17.59
C THR A 160 5.07 13.85 -16.60
N GLN A 161 5.25 15.13 -16.98
CA GLN A 161 5.83 16.12 -16.07
C GLN A 161 5.01 16.29 -14.79
N GLU A 162 3.69 16.26 -14.90
CA GLU A 162 2.77 16.31 -13.76
C GLU A 162 2.98 15.14 -12.80
N MET A 163 3.11 13.90 -13.33
CA MET A 163 3.40 12.71 -12.50
C MET A 163 4.73 12.86 -11.76
N LEU A 164 5.77 13.39 -12.42
CA LEU A 164 7.06 13.62 -11.77
C LEU A 164 6.96 14.61 -10.61
N VAL A 165 6.22 15.71 -10.80
CA VAL A 165 6.00 16.72 -9.74
C VAL A 165 5.22 16.12 -8.57
N MET A 166 4.11 15.43 -8.84
CA MET A 166 3.32 14.77 -7.80
C MET A 166 4.14 13.73 -7.03
N PHE A 167 4.90 12.90 -7.75
CA PHE A 167 5.75 11.88 -7.14
C PHE A 167 6.84 12.50 -6.24
N GLN A 168 7.47 13.60 -6.68
CA GLN A 168 8.45 14.31 -5.86
C GLN A 168 7.84 14.93 -4.60
N GLN A 169 6.63 15.48 -4.70
CA GLN A 169 5.91 16.03 -3.55
C GLN A 169 5.59 14.94 -2.52
N GLU A 170 5.10 13.80 -2.98
CA GLU A 170 4.81 12.63 -2.13
C GLU A 170 6.08 12.08 -1.46
N ALA A 171 7.17 11.94 -2.22
CA ALA A 171 8.44 11.47 -1.67
C ALA A 171 8.95 12.39 -0.54
N LYS A 172 8.87 13.72 -0.73
CA LYS A 172 9.22 14.70 0.31
C LYS A 172 8.30 14.61 1.53
N ALA A 173 7.00 14.44 1.32
CA ALA A 173 6.03 14.29 2.41
C ALA A 173 6.33 13.05 3.26
N ILE A 174 6.72 11.94 2.61
CA ILE A 174 7.09 10.69 3.29
C ILE A 174 8.42 10.82 4.04
N GLU A 175 9.40 11.50 3.44
CA GLU A 175 10.67 11.79 4.08
C GLU A 175 10.48 12.61 5.35
N ALA A 176 9.53 13.55 5.35
CA ALA A 176 9.19 14.41 6.47
C ALA A 176 8.43 13.72 7.62
N ILE A 177 8.03 12.45 7.49
CA ILE A 177 7.34 11.72 8.57
C ILE A 177 8.29 11.56 9.77
N THR A 178 7.81 11.90 10.98
CA THR A 178 8.59 11.82 12.22
C THR A 178 7.94 10.95 13.30
N ASN A 179 6.74 10.42 13.07
CA ASN A 179 6.03 9.59 14.05
C ASN A 179 5.01 8.65 13.39
N TYR A 180 4.46 7.75 14.21
CA TYR A 180 3.46 6.77 13.77
C TYR A 180 2.17 7.40 13.27
N SER A 181 1.66 8.47 13.91
CA SER A 181 0.41 9.12 13.48
C SER A 181 0.49 9.61 12.03
N GLN A 182 1.60 10.28 11.68
CA GLN A 182 1.87 10.71 10.31
C GLN A 182 2.05 9.53 9.35
N PHE A 183 2.73 8.46 9.76
CA PHE A 183 2.83 7.23 8.96
C PHE A 183 1.45 6.63 8.67
N PHE A 184 0.60 6.51 9.68
CA PHE A 184 -0.76 5.99 9.58
C PHE A 184 -1.63 6.82 8.63
N GLY A 185 -1.48 8.15 8.64
CA GLY A 185 -2.11 9.02 7.64
C GLY A 185 -1.69 8.69 6.21
N GLN A 186 -0.41 8.41 5.97
CA GLN A 186 0.12 8.10 4.63
C GLN A 186 -0.36 6.74 4.09
N VAL A 187 -0.72 5.79 4.95
CA VAL A 187 -1.23 4.47 4.54
C VAL A 187 -2.77 4.38 4.56
N GLU A 188 -3.46 5.52 4.62
CA GLU A 188 -4.92 5.64 4.70
C GLU A 188 -5.55 4.95 5.92
N MET A 189 -4.86 5.00 7.07
CA MET A 189 -5.34 4.51 8.37
C MET A 189 -5.15 5.55 9.48
N PRO A 190 -5.66 6.80 9.36
CA PRO A 190 -5.42 7.82 10.38
C PRO A 190 -5.97 7.39 11.75
N LEU A 191 -5.22 7.67 12.82
CA LEU A 191 -5.54 7.21 14.17
C LEU A 191 -6.86 7.81 14.71
N ASP A 192 -7.23 9.01 14.25
CA ASP A 192 -8.49 9.67 14.61
C ASP A 192 -9.74 8.90 14.12
N SER A 193 -9.57 7.94 13.21
CA SER A 193 -10.64 7.05 12.74
C SER A 193 -10.91 5.86 13.67
N MET A 194 -10.05 5.60 14.66
CA MET A 194 -10.14 4.40 15.52
C MET A 194 -10.99 4.60 16.77
N GLU A 195 -11.52 5.79 17.03
CA GLU A 195 -12.33 6.08 18.23
C GLU A 195 -13.83 5.66 18.14
N VAL A 196 -14.30 5.02 17.05
CA VAL A 196 -15.75 4.72 16.87
C VAL A 196 -16.11 3.22 16.91
N GLN A 197 -15.20 2.33 17.33
CA GLN A 197 -15.55 0.91 17.56
C GLN A 197 -15.15 0.43 18.95
N THR A 198 -15.74 1.07 19.96
CA THR A 198 -15.97 0.42 21.26
C THR A 198 -17.48 0.43 21.53
N ARG A 199 -18.13 -0.68 21.20
CA ARG A 199 -19.41 -1.12 21.78
C ARG A 199 -19.21 -2.52 22.31
#